data_AF-A0A2S8FVM4-F1
#
_entry.id   AF-A0A2S8FVM4-F1
#
_cell.length_a   1.000
_cell.length_b   1.000
_cell.length_c   1.000
_cell.angle_alpha   90.00
_cell.angle_beta   90.00
_cell.angle_gamma   90.00
#
_symmetry.space_group_name_H-M   'P 1'
#
loop_
_entity.id
_entity.type
_entity.pdbx_description
1 polymer ?
#
loop_
_entity_poly.entity_id
_entity_poly.type
_entity_poly.pdbx_seq_one_letter_code
_entity_poly.pdbx_strand_id
1 'polypeptide(L)'
;MHIELKKIVERVVRPLPCDKTTKLRMRDELSSQLLLIYDEEFAKDDDETAAIERTANRFGEPAALRQELDATISSRMRFGTQLNHWILGEVPPKSPISFAARFAIRLASLHFVMTFGLLAVLILLGKDSSVLGVWPTFLAISVLFGFNGFLFTICGLAAMHAMKLDGEQLQFVHPVRLVLATAGAGLSLAASYVALMSVSHFDVGQPSMLAIFATVCGIAMVLFLLVIGLIAKVELRDREWSSLDLGEN
;
A
#
# COMPACT_ATOMS: atom_id res chain seq x y z
N MET A 1 -15.94 -0.41 21.84
CA MET A 1 -16.97 -0.79 20.85
C MET A 1 -17.10 -2.30 20.85
N HIS A 2 -18.32 -2.80 21.09
CA HIS A 2 -18.63 -4.23 21.08
C HIS A 2 -18.27 -4.85 19.72
N ILE A 3 -17.69 -6.06 19.73
CA ILE A 3 -17.21 -6.75 18.53
C ILE A 3 -18.35 -6.96 17.52
N GLU A 4 -19.56 -7.26 17.99
CA GLU A 4 -20.74 -7.46 17.14
C GLU A 4 -21.13 -6.21 16.34
N LEU A 5 -21.08 -5.02 16.96
CA LEU A 5 -21.33 -3.76 16.25
C LEU A 5 -20.28 -3.53 15.15
N LYS A 6 -19.00 -3.86 15.41
CA LYS A 6 -17.95 -3.78 14.38
C LYS A 6 -18.24 -4.68 13.18
N LYS A 7 -18.74 -5.90 13.44
CA LYS A 7 -19.08 -6.86 12.38
C LYS A 7 -20.19 -6.33 11.47
N ILE A 8 -21.21 -5.64 12.02
CA ILE A 8 -22.29 -5.03 11.23
C ILE A 8 -21.71 -4.00 10.24
N VAL A 9 -20.88 -3.08 10.74
CA VAL A 9 -20.22 -2.06 9.90
C VAL A 9 -19.33 -2.71 8.84
N GLU A 10 -18.54 -3.71 9.22
CA GLU A 10 -17.61 -4.38 8.31
C GLU A 10 -18.32 -5.16 7.21
N ARG A 11 -19.49 -5.77 7.47
CA ARG A 11 -20.32 -6.40 6.43
C ARG A 11 -20.75 -5.42 5.33
N VAL A 12 -20.99 -4.16 5.70
CA VAL A 12 -21.36 -3.09 4.75
C VAL A 12 -20.13 -2.61 3.97
N VAL A 13 -19.03 -2.30 4.67
CA VAL A 13 -17.89 -1.57 4.09
C VAL A 13 -16.87 -2.49 3.39
N ARG A 14 -16.63 -3.71 3.89
CA ARG A 14 -15.64 -4.66 3.31
C ARG A 14 -15.78 -4.88 1.80
N PRO A 15 -16.99 -5.12 1.23
CA PRO A 15 -17.14 -5.39 -0.20
C PRO A 15 -17.03 -4.15 -1.10
N LEU A 16 -16.97 -2.94 -0.55
CA LEU A 16 -16.96 -1.72 -1.36
C LEU A 16 -15.66 -1.60 -2.20
N PRO A 17 -15.73 -1.18 -3.48
CA PRO A 17 -14.58 -1.05 -4.37
C PRO A 17 -13.81 0.27 -4.18
N CYS A 18 -13.41 0.56 -2.94
CA CYS A 18 -12.62 1.74 -2.57
C CYS A 18 -11.31 1.38 -1.87
N ASP A 19 -10.40 2.35 -1.78
CA ASP A 19 -9.12 2.18 -1.11
C ASP A 19 -9.26 2.05 0.42
N LYS A 20 -8.22 1.55 1.08
CA LYS A 20 -8.21 1.30 2.53
C LYS A 20 -8.48 2.56 3.36
N THR A 21 -7.98 3.73 2.94
CA THR A 21 -8.16 4.99 3.65
C THR A 21 -9.63 5.41 3.63
N THR A 22 -10.26 5.30 2.46
CA THR A 22 -11.69 5.58 2.30
C THR A 22 -12.54 4.59 3.10
N LYS A 23 -12.21 3.29 3.10
CA LYS A 23 -12.89 2.29 3.93
C LYS A 23 -12.77 2.59 5.41
N LEU A 24 -11.58 2.97 5.90
CA LEU A 24 -11.38 3.34 7.30
C LEU A 24 -12.24 4.53 7.69
N ARG A 25 -12.31 5.57 6.86
CA ARG A 25 -13.19 6.72 7.12
C ARG A 25 -14.66 6.31 7.19
N MET A 26 -15.13 5.49 6.25
CA MET A 26 -16.52 4.98 6.24
C MET A 26 -16.81 4.12 7.49
N ARG A 27 -15.85 3.27 7.90
CA ARG A 27 -15.97 2.47 9.13
C ARG A 27 -16.11 3.37 10.35
N ASP A 28 -15.28 4.41 10.48
CA ASP A 28 -15.34 5.33 11.61
C ASP A 28 -16.69 6.05 11.70
N GLU A 29 -17.15 6.57 10.57
CA GLU A 29 -18.41 7.30 10.48
C GLU A 29 -19.59 6.39 10.85
N LEU A 30 -19.72 5.23 10.20
CA LEU A 30 -20.78 4.27 10.49
C LEU A 30 -20.71 3.75 11.92
N SER A 31 -19.51 3.52 12.45
CA SER A 31 -19.34 3.08 13.84
C SER A 31 -19.78 4.13 14.84
N SER A 32 -19.49 5.41 14.57
CA SER A 32 -19.93 6.50 15.44
C SER A 32 -21.46 6.62 15.48
N GLN A 33 -22.12 6.45 14.33
CA GLN A 33 -23.58 6.46 14.25
C GLN A 33 -24.20 5.23 14.92
N LEU A 34 -23.60 4.06 14.73
CA LEU A 34 -24.08 2.81 15.32
C LEU A 34 -23.93 2.80 16.85
N LEU A 35 -22.84 3.38 17.38
CA LEU A 35 -22.66 3.57 18.82
C LEU A 35 -23.70 4.53 19.41
N LEU A 36 -24.04 5.61 18.72
CA LEU A 36 -25.11 6.51 19.16
C LEU A 36 -26.46 5.79 19.25
N ILE A 37 -26.82 5.00 18.24
CA ILE A 37 -28.04 4.18 18.26
C ILE A 37 -27.99 3.18 19.41
N TYR A 38 -26.85 2.52 19.61
CA TYR A 38 -26.68 1.57 20.70
C TYR A 38 -26.89 2.21 22.07
N ASP A 39 -26.29 3.37 22.32
CA ASP A 39 -26.44 4.10 23.59
C ASP A 39 -27.91 4.48 23.84
N GLU A 40 -28.64 4.88 22.79
CA GLU A 40 -30.09 5.14 22.86
C GLU A 40 -30.93 3.89 23.15
N GLU A 41 -30.59 2.74 22.56
CA GLU A 41 -31.31 1.48 22.77
C GLU A 41 -30.95 0.80 24.11
N PHE A 42 -29.71 0.97 24.57
CA PHE A 42 -29.23 0.46 25.85
C PHE A 42 -29.85 1.22 27.02
N ALA A 43 -29.98 2.55 26.91
CA ALA A 43 -30.61 3.39 27.92
C ALA A 43 -32.09 3.05 28.21
N LYS A 44 -32.76 2.26 27.37
CA LYS A 44 -34.17 1.86 27.55
C LYS A 44 -34.34 0.75 28.58
N ASP A 45 -33.56 -0.33 28.47
CA ASP A 45 -33.79 -1.58 29.21
C ASP A 45 -32.53 -2.13 29.93
N ASP A 46 -31.35 -1.51 29.77
CA ASP A 46 -30.06 -1.95 30.35
C ASP A 46 -29.64 -3.40 29.97
N ASP A 47 -30.27 -3.98 28.96
CA ASP A 47 -29.94 -5.29 28.38
C ASP A 47 -29.05 -5.10 27.14
N GLU A 48 -27.76 -5.41 27.28
CA GLU A 48 -26.75 -5.32 26.22
C GLU A 48 -27.13 -6.14 24.98
N THR A 49 -27.64 -7.37 25.16
CA THR A 49 -27.92 -8.27 24.03
C THR A 49 -29.13 -7.76 23.25
N ALA A 50 -30.20 -7.39 23.96
CA ALA A 50 -31.38 -6.81 23.35
C ALA A 50 -31.08 -5.45 22.69
N ALA A 51 -30.22 -4.63 23.30
CA ALA A 51 -29.78 -3.36 22.73
C ALA A 51 -29.01 -3.55 21.42
N ILE A 52 -28.11 -4.54 21.34
CA ILE A 52 -27.39 -4.88 20.09
C ILE A 52 -28.37 -5.31 19.00
N GLU A 53 -29.35 -6.17 19.32
CA GLU A 53 -30.34 -6.63 18.34
C GLU A 53 -31.23 -5.46 17.84
N ARG A 54 -31.74 -4.63 18.74
CA ARG A 54 -32.51 -3.43 18.38
C ARG A 54 -31.69 -2.44 17.57
N THR A 55 -30.42 -2.26 17.92
CA THR A 55 -29.49 -1.42 17.18
C THR A 55 -29.27 -1.94 15.76
N ALA A 56 -29.06 -3.25 15.60
CA ALA A 56 -28.92 -3.87 14.29
C ALA A 56 -30.19 -3.69 13.44
N ASN A 57 -31.37 -3.91 14.04
CA ASN A 57 -32.65 -3.72 13.37
C ASN A 57 -32.88 -2.26 12.95
N ARG A 58 -32.51 -1.29 13.80
CA ARG A 58 -32.67 0.14 13.53
C ARG A 58 -31.63 0.69 12.55
N PHE A 59 -30.43 0.13 12.53
CA PHE A 59 -29.40 0.46 11.53
C PHE A 59 -29.83 0.05 10.11
N GLY A 60 -30.74 -0.91 9.99
CA GLY A 60 -31.38 -1.30 8.75
C GLY A 60 -30.66 -2.43 8.01
N GLU A 61 -31.08 -2.68 6.77
CA GLU A 61 -30.55 -3.78 5.97
C GLU A 61 -29.14 -3.44 5.41
N PRO A 62 -28.09 -4.23 5.74
CA PRO A 62 -26.72 -3.95 5.29
C PRO A 62 -26.57 -3.85 3.76
N ALA A 63 -27.39 -4.58 3.01
CA ALA A 63 -27.35 -4.58 1.55
C ALA A 63 -27.81 -3.24 0.96
N ALA A 64 -28.86 -2.64 1.53
CA ALA A 64 -29.38 -1.33 1.11
C ALA A 64 -28.36 -0.22 1.40
N LEU A 65 -27.82 -0.18 2.63
CA LEU A 65 -26.81 0.80 3.00
C LEU A 65 -25.53 0.68 2.16
N ARG A 66 -25.13 -0.55 1.83
CA ARG A 66 -24.00 -0.78 0.92
C ARG A 66 -24.26 -0.18 -0.47
N GLN A 67 -25.48 -0.32 -1.01
CA GLN A 67 -25.82 0.24 -2.31
C GLN A 67 -25.76 1.77 -2.30
N GLU A 68 -26.25 2.39 -1.23
CA GLU A 68 -26.16 3.84 -1.05
C GLU A 68 -24.69 4.30 -0.97
N LEU A 69 -23.87 3.63 -0.17
CA LEU A 69 -22.43 3.95 -0.07
C LEU A 69 -21.71 3.71 -1.39
N ASP A 70 -22.00 2.63 -2.11
CA ASP A 70 -21.41 2.34 -3.42
C ASP A 70 -21.74 3.44 -4.45
N ALA A 71 -22.94 4.02 -4.38
CA ALA A 71 -23.34 5.15 -5.22
C ALA A 71 -22.50 6.42 -4.95
N THR A 72 -21.93 6.58 -3.76
CA THR A 72 -21.02 7.71 -3.44
C THR A 72 -19.60 7.53 -3.97
N ILE A 73 -19.22 6.31 -4.41
CA ILE A 73 -17.87 5.99 -4.87
C ILE A 73 -17.69 6.44 -6.32
N SER A 74 -16.87 7.47 -6.52
CA SER A 74 -16.53 7.98 -7.85
C SER A 74 -15.86 6.93 -8.75
N SER A 75 -16.09 7.01 -10.07
CA SER A 75 -15.46 6.13 -11.06
C SER A 75 -13.94 6.19 -11.02
N ARG A 76 -13.35 7.35 -10.70
CA ARG A 76 -11.90 7.51 -10.53
C ARG A 76 -11.37 6.65 -9.38
N MET A 77 -12.10 6.60 -8.27
CA MET A 77 -11.73 5.78 -7.12
C MET A 77 -11.83 4.29 -7.46
N ARG A 78 -12.91 3.87 -8.14
CA ARG A 78 -13.07 2.48 -8.62
C ARG A 78 -11.91 2.07 -9.53
N PHE A 79 -11.54 2.93 -10.47
CA PHE A 79 -10.40 2.69 -11.35
C PHE A 79 -9.09 2.57 -10.59
N GLY A 80 -8.85 3.45 -9.60
CA GLY A 80 -7.67 3.36 -8.73
C GLY A 80 -7.63 2.05 -7.94
N THR A 81 -8.76 1.62 -7.37
CA THR A 81 -8.87 0.34 -6.67
C THR A 81 -8.58 -0.82 -7.62
N GLN A 82 -9.14 -0.82 -8.82
CA GLN A 82 -8.91 -1.85 -9.84
C GLN A 82 -7.45 -1.88 -10.32
N LEU A 83 -6.81 -0.73 -10.45
CA LEU A 83 -5.41 -0.66 -10.82
C LEU A 83 -4.52 -1.21 -9.71
N ASN A 84 -4.78 -0.83 -8.46
CA ASN A 84 -4.10 -1.40 -7.29
C ASN A 84 -4.32 -2.92 -7.23
N HIS A 85 -5.53 -3.36 -7.56
CA HIS A 85 -5.91 -4.76 -7.66
C HIS A 85 -5.02 -5.51 -8.65
N TRP A 86 -4.92 -4.99 -9.87
CA TRP A 86 -4.11 -5.56 -10.93
C TRP A 86 -2.60 -5.58 -10.60
N ILE A 87 -2.08 -4.51 -9.99
CA ILE A 87 -0.66 -4.40 -9.65
C ILE A 87 -0.31 -5.33 -8.46
N LEU A 88 -1.06 -5.26 -7.36
CA LEU A 88 -0.73 -5.93 -6.10
C LEU A 88 -1.32 -7.36 -6.01
N GLY A 89 -2.43 -7.65 -6.67
CA GLY A 89 -3.16 -8.92 -6.63
C GLY A 89 -4.20 -9.04 -5.50
N GLU A 90 -5.23 -9.88 -5.70
CA GLU A 90 -6.43 -10.05 -4.84
C GLU A 90 -6.21 -11.00 -3.70
N VAL A 91 -5.36 -11.99 -3.97
CA VAL A 91 -5.23 -13.13 -3.09
C VAL A 91 -4.14 -12.81 -2.08
N PRO A 92 -4.44 -12.84 -0.77
CA PRO A 92 -3.42 -12.76 0.26
C PRO A 92 -2.36 -13.81 -0.06
N PRO A 93 -1.13 -13.38 -0.36
CA PRO A 93 -0.12 -14.27 -0.89
C PRO A 93 0.25 -15.30 0.18
N LYS A 94 0.31 -16.58 -0.19
CA LYS A 94 0.74 -17.66 0.71
C LYS A 94 2.14 -17.45 1.28
N SER A 95 2.97 -16.64 0.61
CA SER A 95 4.33 -16.30 1.04
C SER A 95 4.68 -14.84 0.70
N PRO A 96 5.26 -14.08 1.66
CA PRO A 96 5.79 -12.73 1.44
C PRO A 96 6.76 -12.61 0.26
N ILE A 97 7.58 -13.64 0.03
CA ILE A 97 8.57 -13.66 -1.05
C ILE A 97 7.88 -13.79 -2.40
N SER A 98 6.86 -14.65 -2.50
CA SER A 98 6.10 -14.81 -3.74
C SER A 98 5.37 -13.53 -4.12
N PHE A 99 4.83 -12.82 -3.13
CA PHE A 99 4.23 -11.49 -3.32
C PHE A 99 5.23 -10.49 -3.87
N ALA A 100 6.35 -10.31 -3.17
CA ALA A 100 7.40 -9.38 -3.56
C ALA A 100 7.91 -9.68 -4.98
N ALA A 101 8.09 -10.96 -5.32
CA ALA A 101 8.53 -11.38 -6.65
C ALA A 101 7.50 -11.04 -7.74
N ARG A 102 6.20 -11.33 -7.52
CA ARG A 102 5.14 -11.00 -8.48
C ARG A 102 5.00 -9.50 -8.68
N PHE A 103 5.03 -8.75 -7.58
CA PHE A 103 4.98 -7.28 -7.62
C PHE A 103 6.19 -6.72 -8.40
N ALA A 104 7.40 -7.19 -8.09
CA ALA A 104 8.62 -6.79 -8.77
C ALA A 104 8.59 -7.08 -10.27
N ILE A 105 8.14 -8.27 -10.67
CA ILE A 105 8.01 -8.65 -12.08
C ILE A 105 7.00 -7.76 -12.80
N ARG A 106 5.81 -7.53 -12.21
CA ARG A 106 4.80 -6.65 -12.82
C ARG A 106 5.31 -5.22 -12.98
N LEU A 107 5.98 -4.71 -11.95
CA LEU A 107 6.54 -3.37 -11.94
C LEU A 107 7.67 -3.22 -12.97
N ALA A 108 8.57 -4.20 -13.05
CA ALA A 108 9.63 -4.25 -14.05
C ALA A 108 9.07 -4.31 -15.48
N SER A 109 8.08 -5.18 -15.71
CA SER A 109 7.42 -5.33 -17.01
C SER A 109 6.69 -4.05 -17.43
N LEU A 110 5.97 -3.40 -16.50
CA LEU A 110 5.31 -2.13 -16.78
C LEU A 110 6.33 -1.05 -17.16
N HIS A 111 7.41 -0.93 -16.40
CA HIS A 111 8.49 0.02 -16.70
C HIS A 111 9.17 -0.29 -18.04
N PHE A 112 9.43 -1.56 -18.32
CA PHE A 112 9.99 -2.02 -19.58
C PHE A 112 9.09 -1.62 -20.75
N VAL A 113 7.79 -1.91 -20.69
CA VAL A 113 6.83 -1.53 -21.75
C VAL A 113 6.78 -0.01 -21.93
N MET A 114 6.77 0.76 -20.84
CA MET A 114 6.73 2.23 -20.91
C MET A 114 8.00 2.82 -21.55
N THR A 115 9.17 2.33 -21.17
CA THR A 115 10.45 2.82 -21.70
C THR A 115 10.67 2.44 -23.16
N PHE A 116 10.40 1.18 -23.53
CA PHE A 116 10.51 0.74 -24.92
C PHE A 116 9.40 1.31 -25.81
N GLY A 117 8.21 1.54 -25.26
CA GLY A 117 7.14 2.27 -25.94
C GLY A 117 7.55 3.72 -26.23
N LEU A 118 8.14 4.42 -25.26
CA LEU A 118 8.68 5.76 -25.46
C LEU A 118 9.80 5.76 -26.52
N LEU A 119 10.72 4.80 -26.47
CA LEU A 119 11.78 4.64 -27.46
C LEU A 119 11.21 4.47 -28.87
N ALA A 120 10.19 3.61 -29.03
CA ALA A 120 9.51 3.40 -30.30
C ALA A 120 8.84 4.70 -30.80
N VAL A 121 8.18 5.46 -29.92
CA VAL A 121 7.60 6.77 -30.28
C VAL A 121 8.67 7.75 -30.74
N LEU A 122 9.84 7.82 -30.07
CA LEU A 122 10.94 8.70 -30.48
C LEU A 122 11.46 8.35 -31.88
N ILE A 123 11.58 7.06 -32.20
CA ILE A 123 11.99 6.58 -33.53
C ILE A 123 10.95 6.98 -34.58
N LEU A 124 9.66 6.79 -34.29
CA LEU A 124 8.56 7.15 -35.21
C LEU A 124 8.48 8.66 -35.46
N LEU A 125 8.90 9.49 -34.49
CA LEU A 125 9.01 10.94 -34.64
C LEU A 125 10.26 11.38 -35.42
N GLY A 126 11.01 10.44 -36.01
CA GLY A 126 12.18 10.73 -36.84
C GLY A 126 13.40 11.20 -36.04
N LYS A 127 13.47 10.89 -34.74
CA LYS A 127 14.71 11.10 -33.98
C LYS A 127 15.79 10.18 -34.51
N ASP A 128 17.01 10.69 -34.45
CA ASP A 128 18.21 10.00 -34.93
C ASP A 128 18.32 8.58 -34.33
N SER A 129 18.78 7.63 -35.14
CA SER A 129 18.96 6.23 -34.75
C SER A 129 20.02 6.07 -33.66
N SER A 130 20.81 7.11 -33.37
CA SER A 130 21.67 7.21 -32.19
C SER A 130 20.91 6.98 -30.86
N VAL A 131 19.60 7.25 -30.81
CA VAL A 131 18.75 6.93 -29.65
C VAL A 131 18.65 5.42 -29.41
N LEU A 132 18.88 4.57 -30.42
CA LEU A 132 19.00 3.12 -30.17
C LEU A 132 20.21 2.80 -29.29
N GLY A 133 21.30 3.58 -29.34
CA GLY A 133 22.48 3.36 -28.52
C GLY A 133 22.23 3.34 -27.00
N VAL A 134 21.12 3.93 -26.53
CA VAL A 134 20.76 3.95 -25.10
C VAL A 134 19.86 2.79 -24.65
N TRP A 135 19.48 1.86 -25.55
CA TRP A 135 18.65 0.70 -25.18
C TRP A 135 19.21 -0.16 -24.04
N PRO A 136 20.54 -0.39 -23.91
CA PRO A 136 21.08 -1.17 -22.79
C PRO A 136 20.84 -0.47 -21.44
N THR A 137 20.90 0.87 -21.42
CA THR A 137 20.62 1.68 -20.23
C THR A 137 19.15 1.52 -19.84
N PHE A 138 18.19 1.58 -20.78
CA PHE A 138 16.77 1.36 -20.46
C PHE A 138 16.47 -0.04 -19.94
N LEU A 139 17.13 -1.06 -20.51
CA LEU A 139 17.03 -2.42 -20.00
C LEU A 139 17.57 -2.51 -18.57
N ALA A 140 18.77 -1.95 -18.31
CA ALA A 140 19.36 -1.92 -16.99
C ALA A 140 18.46 -1.20 -15.97
N ILE A 141 17.89 -0.04 -16.32
CA ILE A 141 16.94 0.68 -15.46
C ILE A 141 15.74 -0.21 -15.14
N SER A 142 15.15 -0.88 -16.14
CA SER A 142 13.95 -1.71 -15.92
C SER A 142 14.23 -2.90 -15.01
N VAL A 143 15.39 -3.56 -15.16
CA VAL A 143 15.82 -4.66 -14.29
C VAL A 143 16.07 -4.16 -12.86
N LEU A 144 16.81 -3.05 -12.72
CA LEU A 144 17.10 -2.44 -11.42
C LEU A 144 15.81 -1.96 -10.74
N PHE A 145 14.84 -1.43 -11.50
CA PHE A 145 13.55 -1.00 -10.97
C PHE A 145 12.76 -2.18 -10.40
N GLY A 146 12.72 -3.31 -11.12
CA GLY A 146 12.16 -4.56 -10.59
C GLY A 146 12.85 -5.05 -9.33
N PHE A 147 14.19 -5.09 -9.36
CA PHE A 147 15.00 -5.53 -8.23
C PHE A 147 14.79 -4.66 -6.97
N ASN A 148 14.79 -3.33 -7.12
CA ASN A 148 14.47 -2.43 -6.02
C ASN A 148 13.03 -2.60 -5.55
N GLY A 149 12.07 -2.78 -6.45
CA GLY A 149 10.68 -3.08 -6.09
C GLY A 149 10.56 -4.35 -5.23
N PHE A 150 11.31 -5.40 -5.56
CA PHE A 150 11.40 -6.61 -4.74
C PHE A 150 11.95 -6.32 -3.35
N LEU A 151 13.14 -5.71 -3.27
CA LEU A 151 13.82 -5.45 -2.00
C LEU A 151 13.04 -4.47 -1.12
N PHE A 152 12.44 -3.43 -1.69
CA PHE A 152 11.60 -2.48 -0.96
C PHE A 152 10.35 -3.15 -0.40
N THR A 153 9.76 -4.11 -1.14
CA THR A 153 8.63 -4.87 -0.63
C THR A 153 9.03 -5.73 0.56
N ILE A 154 10.15 -6.46 0.47
CA ILE A 154 10.65 -7.29 1.57
C ILE A 154 11.04 -6.43 2.79
N CYS A 155 11.79 -5.36 2.58
CA CYS A 155 12.17 -4.42 3.64
C CYS A 155 10.94 -3.76 4.25
N GLY A 156 9.98 -3.34 3.43
CA GLY A 156 8.72 -2.76 3.87
C GLY A 156 7.93 -3.72 4.75
N LEU A 157 7.78 -4.97 4.33
CA LEU A 157 7.15 -6.01 5.15
C LEU A 157 7.91 -6.23 6.46
N ALA A 158 9.24 -6.31 6.44
CA ALA A 158 10.04 -6.48 7.66
C ALA A 158 9.90 -5.28 8.63
N ALA A 159 9.89 -4.07 8.09
CA ALA A 159 9.66 -2.83 8.85
C ALA A 159 8.23 -2.79 9.43
N MET A 160 7.22 -3.20 8.68
CA MET A 160 5.84 -3.31 9.15
C MET A 160 5.69 -4.26 10.34
N HIS A 161 6.39 -5.39 10.34
CA HIS A 161 6.40 -6.33 11.48
C HIS A 161 7.17 -5.79 12.69
N ALA A 162 7.97 -4.73 12.52
CA ALA A 162 8.65 -4.05 13.61
C ALA A 162 7.79 -2.98 14.30
N MET A 163 6.60 -2.69 13.77
CA MET A 163 5.70 -1.65 14.23
C MET A 163 4.38 -2.23 14.73
N LYS A 164 3.81 -1.59 15.75
CA LYS A 164 2.47 -1.87 16.26
C LYS A 164 1.75 -0.53 16.47
N LEU A 165 0.42 -0.55 16.35
CA LEU A 165 -0.41 0.59 16.67
C LEU A 165 -0.94 0.41 18.11
N ASP A 166 -0.78 1.43 18.94
CA ASP A 166 -1.36 1.53 20.28
C ASP A 166 -2.22 2.80 20.35
N GLY A 167 -3.54 2.62 20.21
CA GLY A 167 -4.45 3.72 19.94
C GLY A 167 -4.12 4.42 18.61
N GLU A 168 -3.78 5.71 18.68
CA GLU A 168 -3.38 6.53 17.52
C GLU A 168 -1.86 6.63 17.34
N GLN A 169 -1.07 6.09 18.28
CA GLN A 169 0.38 6.21 18.29
C GLN A 169 1.04 4.96 17.69
N LEU A 170 2.03 5.21 16.82
CA LEU A 170 2.84 4.15 16.23
C LEU A 170 4.00 3.80 17.18
N GLN A 171 4.06 2.56 17.63
CA GLN A 171 5.10 2.05 18.53
C GLN A 171 6.06 1.12 17.79
N PHE A 172 7.36 1.24 18.09
CA PHE A 172 8.42 0.40 17.52
C PHE A 172 8.70 -0.79 18.45
N VAL A 173 8.17 -1.96 18.12
CA VAL A 173 8.34 -3.19 18.91
C VAL A 173 9.72 -3.83 18.65
N HIS A 174 10.24 -3.70 17.43
CA HIS A 174 11.52 -4.30 17.04
C HIS A 174 12.43 -3.29 16.32
N PRO A 175 13.03 -2.32 17.02
CA PRO A 175 13.78 -1.22 16.41
C PRO A 175 14.95 -1.70 15.54
N VAL A 176 15.64 -2.78 15.93
CA VAL A 176 16.73 -3.37 15.14
C VAL A 176 16.26 -3.83 13.76
N ARG A 177 15.09 -4.46 13.66
CA ARG A 177 14.53 -4.90 12.38
C ARG A 177 14.19 -3.72 11.48
N LEU A 178 13.64 -2.65 12.06
CA LEU A 178 13.34 -1.42 11.32
C LEU A 178 14.62 -0.76 10.78
N VAL A 179 15.67 -0.66 11.61
CA VAL A 179 16.96 -0.10 11.19
C VAL A 179 17.57 -0.94 10.07
N LEU A 180 17.59 -2.27 10.20
CA LEU A 180 18.12 -3.16 9.17
C LEU A 180 17.33 -3.09 7.86
N ALA A 181 16.00 -3.07 7.92
CA ALA A 181 15.14 -2.93 6.75
C ALA A 181 15.38 -1.58 6.04
N THR A 182 15.50 -0.50 6.81
CA THR A 182 15.76 0.85 6.29
C THR A 182 17.13 0.94 5.64
N ALA A 183 18.16 0.40 6.30
CA ALA A 183 19.52 0.33 5.74
C ALA A 183 19.55 -0.52 4.47
N GLY A 184 18.86 -1.67 4.46
CA GLY A 184 18.73 -2.52 3.28
C GLY A 184 18.11 -1.81 2.08
N ALA A 185 17.02 -1.07 2.29
CA ALA A 185 16.39 -0.25 1.26
C ALA A 185 17.33 0.86 0.75
N GLY A 186 17.99 1.58 1.66
CA GLY A 186 18.94 2.64 1.29
C GLY A 186 20.12 2.13 0.46
N LEU A 187 20.76 1.05 0.91
CA LEU A 187 21.89 0.42 0.23
C LEU A 187 21.49 -0.13 -1.15
N SER A 188 20.31 -0.74 -1.26
CA SER A 188 19.78 -1.25 -2.53
C SER A 188 19.68 -0.14 -3.59
N LEU A 189 19.08 1.00 -3.23
CA LEU A 189 18.88 2.08 -4.18
C LEU A 189 20.20 2.76 -4.54
N ALA A 190 21.07 2.99 -3.55
CA ALA A 190 22.38 3.58 -3.78
C ALA A 190 23.27 2.70 -4.67
N ALA A 191 23.28 1.39 -4.45
CA ALA A 191 24.01 0.44 -5.30
C ALA A 191 23.44 0.42 -6.73
N SER A 192 22.12 0.44 -6.88
CA SER A 192 21.46 0.47 -8.19
C SER A 192 21.77 1.76 -8.95
N TYR A 193 21.83 2.89 -8.25
CA TYR A 193 22.19 4.18 -8.84
C TYR A 193 23.63 4.19 -9.34
N VAL A 194 24.58 3.69 -8.53
CA VAL A 194 25.99 3.55 -8.94
C VAL A 194 26.13 2.60 -10.13
N ALA A 195 25.41 1.48 -10.13
CA ALA A 195 25.41 0.55 -11.27
C ALA A 195 24.89 1.23 -12.55
N LEU A 196 23.86 2.06 -12.44
CA LEU A 196 23.32 2.81 -13.57
C LEU A 196 24.32 3.85 -14.10
N MET A 197 25.03 4.56 -13.22
CA MET A 197 26.10 5.49 -13.60
C MET A 197 27.18 4.79 -14.43
N SER A 198 27.58 3.58 -14.04
CA SER A 198 28.57 2.79 -14.79
C SER A 198 28.10 2.38 -16.18
N VAL A 199 26.80 2.11 -16.36
CA VAL A 199 26.24 1.72 -17.67
C VAL A 199 26.01 2.93 -18.58
N SER A 200 25.63 4.06 -18.00
CA SER A 200 25.20 5.25 -18.74
C SER A 200 26.33 6.14 -19.29
N HIS A 201 27.60 5.83 -18.96
CA HIS A 201 28.78 6.60 -19.42
C HIS A 201 28.67 8.11 -19.16
N PHE A 202 27.94 8.53 -18.11
CA PHE A 202 27.83 9.94 -17.75
C PHE A 202 29.15 10.47 -17.19
N ASP A 203 29.82 11.32 -17.97
CA ASP A 203 31.03 12.04 -17.57
C ASP A 203 30.65 13.27 -16.72
N VAL A 204 30.16 13.02 -15.50
CA VAL A 204 29.83 14.08 -14.55
C VAL A 204 31.12 14.49 -13.85
N GLY A 205 31.52 15.77 -13.94
CA GLY A 205 32.66 16.31 -13.20
C GLY A 205 32.59 15.91 -11.73
N GLN A 206 33.52 15.05 -11.29
CA GLN A 206 33.24 14.04 -10.27
C GLN A 206 33.28 14.56 -8.83
N PRO A 207 32.14 14.65 -8.09
CA PRO A 207 32.16 14.24 -6.69
C PRO A 207 32.60 12.78 -6.61
N SER A 208 33.27 12.38 -5.51
CA SER A 208 33.67 10.98 -5.36
C SER A 208 32.44 10.07 -5.44
N MET A 209 32.55 8.92 -6.11
CA MET A 209 31.46 7.92 -6.19
C MET A 209 30.89 7.57 -4.81
N LEU A 210 31.75 7.63 -3.78
CA LEU A 210 31.37 7.47 -2.39
C LEU A 210 30.40 8.55 -1.89
N ALA A 211 30.62 9.83 -2.25
CA ALA A 211 29.75 10.93 -1.86
C ALA A 211 28.36 10.81 -2.50
N ILE A 212 28.30 10.44 -3.79
CA ILE A 212 27.03 10.16 -4.49
C ILE A 212 26.30 9.00 -3.79
N PHE A 213 27.00 7.89 -3.56
CA PHE A 213 26.43 6.72 -2.91
C PHE A 213 25.85 7.05 -1.53
N ALA A 214 26.63 7.73 -0.69
CA ALA A 214 26.22 8.11 0.65
C ALA A 214 24.98 9.03 0.62
N THR A 215 24.94 9.98 -0.33
CA THR A 215 23.80 10.90 -0.50
C THR A 215 22.53 10.16 -0.91
N VAL A 216 22.61 9.32 -1.94
CA VAL A 216 21.45 8.53 -2.41
C VAL A 216 20.98 7.58 -1.30
N CYS A 217 21.90 6.92 -0.60
CA CYS A 217 21.57 6.04 0.52
C CYS A 217 20.82 6.80 1.63
N GLY A 218 21.34 7.94 2.08
CA GLY A 218 20.72 8.75 3.13
C GLY A 218 19.33 9.24 2.75
N ILE A 219 19.15 9.78 1.54
CA ILE A 219 17.84 10.24 1.03
C ILE A 219 16.85 9.07 0.97
N ALA A 220 17.29 7.93 0.42
CA ALA A 220 16.46 6.73 0.29
C ALA A 220 15.99 6.20 1.65
N MET A 221 16.87 6.18 2.65
CA MET A 221 16.52 5.77 4.02
C MET A 221 15.44 6.67 4.63
N VAL A 222 15.58 7.99 4.49
CA VAL A 222 14.61 8.96 5.01
C VAL A 222 13.25 8.81 4.32
N LEU A 223 13.24 8.74 2.98
CA LEU A 223 12.01 8.57 2.22
C LEU A 223 11.34 7.22 2.53
N PHE A 224 12.12 6.15 2.66
CA PHE A 224 11.61 4.84 3.02
C PHE A 224 10.93 4.85 4.39
N LEU A 225 11.55 5.46 5.40
CA LEU A 225 10.97 5.61 6.74
C LEU A 225 9.67 6.43 6.73
N LEU A 226 9.64 7.52 5.96
CA LEU A 226 8.45 8.36 5.83
C LEU A 226 7.31 7.58 5.19
N VAL A 227 7.56 6.94 4.05
CA VAL A 227 6.57 6.15 3.33
C VAL A 227 6.08 4.98 4.17
N ILE A 228 6.99 4.23 4.80
CA ILE A 228 6.59 3.07 5.59
C ILE A 228 5.82 3.47 6.85
N GLY A 229 6.14 4.60 7.49
CA GLY A 229 5.37 5.12 8.62
C GLY A 229 3.93 5.48 8.23
N LEU A 230 3.75 6.14 7.08
CA LEU A 230 2.43 6.48 6.55
C LEU A 230 1.61 5.24 6.20
N ILE A 231 2.22 4.29 5.47
CA ILE A 231 1.57 3.02 5.12
C ILE A 231 1.25 2.21 6.37
N ALA A 232 2.16 2.19 7.36
CA ALA A 232 1.98 1.42 8.58
C ALA A 232 0.75 1.84 9.37
N LYS A 233 0.53 3.14 9.49
CA LYS A 233 -0.64 3.66 10.20
C LYS A 233 -1.95 3.17 9.56
N VAL A 234 -2.05 3.25 8.23
CA VAL A 234 -3.24 2.80 7.48
C VAL A 234 -3.39 1.28 7.58
N GLU A 235 -2.31 0.54 7.34
CA GLU A 235 -2.34 -0.93 7.29
C GLU A 235 -2.64 -1.56 8.65
N LEU A 236 -2.02 -1.07 9.73
CA LEU A 236 -2.25 -1.60 11.07
C LEU A 236 -3.68 -1.35 11.55
N ARG A 237 -4.24 -0.18 11.21
CA ARG A 237 -5.64 0.12 11.51
C ARG A 237 -6.60 -0.73 10.69
N ASP A 238 -6.35 -0.88 9.39
CA ASP A 238 -7.15 -1.77 8.51
C ASP A 238 -7.11 -3.23 8.96
N ARG A 239 -5.96 -3.70 9.47
CA ARG A 239 -5.81 -5.07 10.00
C ARG A 239 -6.82 -5.39 11.10
N GLU A 240 -7.02 -4.47 12.05
CA GLU A 240 -7.99 -4.64 13.15
C GLU A 240 -9.40 -4.96 12.65
N TRP A 241 -9.83 -4.29 11.57
CA TRP A 241 -11.15 -4.50 10.95
C TRP A 241 -11.20 -5.75 10.08
N SER A 242 -10.16 -5.96 9.28
CA SER A 242 -10.09 -7.08 8.35
C SER A 242 -9.97 -8.44 9.08
N SER A 243 -9.43 -8.46 10.31
CA SER A 243 -9.34 -9.66 11.13
C SER A 243 -10.65 -10.07 11.79
N LEU A 244 -11.71 -9.26 11.70
CA LEU A 244 -13.02 -9.62 12.22
C LEU A 244 -13.59 -10.79 11.41
N ASP A 245 -13.82 -11.91 12.10
CA ASP A 245 -14.59 -13.03 11.58
C ASP A 245 -16.07 -12.61 11.47
N LEU A 246 -16.58 -12.58 10.25
CA LEU A 246 -17.96 -12.15 10.00
C LEU A 246 -18.96 -13.31 10.13
N GLY A 247 -18.48 -14.55 10.27
CA GLY A 247 -19.23 -15.76 9.98
C GLY A 247 -19.54 -15.82 8.49
N GLU A 248 -19.16 -16.89 7.80
CA GLU A 248 -19.53 -17.06 6.38
C GLU A 248 -21.07 -17.06 6.25
N ASN A 249 -21.58 -16.29 5.28
CA ASN A 249 -22.94 -16.41 4.77
C ASN A 249 -23.10 -17.71 3.98
#